data_AF-A0A8S2FMP5-F1
#
_entry.id   AF-A0A8S2FMP5-F1
#
_cell.length_a   1.000
_cell.length_b   1.000
_cell.length_c   1.000
_cell.angle_alpha   90.00
_cell.angle_beta   90.00
_cell.angle_gamma   90.00
#
_symmetry.space_group_name_H-M   'P 1'
#
loop_
_entity.id
_entity.type
_entity.pdbx_description
1 polymer ?
#
loop_
_entity_poly.entity_id
_entity_poly.type
_entity_poly.pdbx_seq_one_letter_code
_entity_poly.pdbx_strand_id
1 'polypeptide(L)'
;TRVMVVKIAESVFGVTENQNKVKKYTLTSPKGLEVSLIDYGATIQSIRQPDRNNTLVEVTLGYDTLQGYIDDKAYFGCTVGRVTNRIKDAKFELDGVSEIGEDGFPGQVDVTVKYHLDDDNCLTIDYYATTSAPTPINMTNHTYFNFAGHDSGTILNHKIEVNSDRFIAADDEYIPTGEITVLEVLY
;
A
#
# COMPACT_ATOMS: atom_id res chain seq x y z
N THR A 1 -4.02 -31.48 18.64
CA THR A 1 -3.35 -30.61 17.65
C THR A 1 -3.59 -29.17 18.04
N ARG A 2 -2.54 -28.38 18.29
CA ARG A 2 -2.69 -26.98 18.71
C ARG A 2 -2.93 -26.16 17.44
N VAL A 3 -4.09 -25.53 17.30
CA VAL A 3 -4.34 -24.61 16.18
C VAL A 3 -3.33 -23.49 16.30
N MET A 4 -2.51 -23.30 15.27
CA MET A 4 -1.56 -22.21 15.22
C MET A 4 -2.32 -20.97 14.74
N VAL A 5 -2.56 -20.02 15.65
CA VAL A 5 -3.41 -18.85 15.39
C VAL A 5 -2.54 -17.60 15.33
N VAL A 6 -2.86 -16.73 14.39
CA VAL A 6 -2.27 -15.38 14.27
C VAL A 6 -2.64 -14.57 15.51
N LYS A 7 -1.64 -13.96 16.15
CA LYS A 7 -1.83 -13.11 17.32
C LYS A 7 -2.01 -11.67 16.87
N ILE A 8 -2.87 -10.92 17.54
CA ILE A 8 -3.08 -9.49 17.30
C ILE A 8 -2.83 -8.74 18.59
N ALA A 9 -1.98 -7.71 18.55
CA ALA A 9 -1.77 -6.76 19.62
C ALA A 9 -2.17 -5.35 19.16
N GLU A 10 -2.82 -4.58 20.03
CA GLU A 10 -3.21 -3.18 19.78
C GLU A 10 -2.39 -2.25 20.70
N SER A 11 -1.99 -1.10 20.16
CA SER A 11 -1.35 -0.03 20.92
C SER A 11 -1.68 1.34 20.31
N VAL A 12 -1.36 2.42 21.03
CA VAL A 12 -1.42 3.79 20.47
C VAL A 12 -0.10 4.08 19.78
N PHE A 13 -0.16 4.47 18.50
CA PHE A 13 1.02 4.85 17.71
C PHE A 13 1.39 6.32 17.90
N GLY A 14 0.37 7.17 18.00
CA GLY A 14 0.55 8.61 18.15
C GLY A 14 -0.77 9.33 18.31
N VAL A 15 -0.69 10.65 18.42
CA VAL A 15 -1.84 11.53 18.53
C VAL A 15 -1.69 12.63 17.49
N THR A 16 -2.72 12.85 16.68
CA THR A 16 -2.76 13.94 15.71
C THR A 16 -2.88 15.30 16.40
N GLU A 17 -2.63 16.39 15.69
CA GLU A 17 -2.80 17.76 16.23
C GLU A 17 -4.21 17.98 16.81
N ASN A 18 -5.23 17.41 16.15
CA ASN A 18 -6.64 17.46 16.57
C ASN A 18 -6.98 16.49 17.71
N GLN A 19 -5.99 15.95 18.42
CA GLN A 19 -6.13 15.04 19.56
C GLN A 19 -6.77 13.67 19.25
N ASN A 20 -6.90 13.30 17.97
CA ASN A 20 -7.30 11.96 17.59
C ASN A 20 -6.14 10.98 17.78
N LYS A 21 -6.40 9.88 18.50
CA LYS A 21 -5.42 8.80 18.69
C LYS A 21 -5.34 7.95 17.43
N VAL A 22 -4.14 7.73 16.94
CA VAL A 22 -3.83 6.77 15.88
C VAL A 22 -3.46 5.45 16.55
N LYS A 23 -4.13 4.37 16.16
CA LYS A 23 -3.86 3.03 16.68
C LYS A 23 -2.87 2.29 15.80
N LYS A 24 -2.10 1.41 16.42
CA LYS A 24 -1.24 0.41 15.77
C LYS A 24 -1.74 -0.99 16.11
N TYR A 25 -1.86 -1.83 15.09
CA TYR A 25 -2.20 -3.23 15.19
C TYR A 25 -1.01 -4.06 14.72
N THR A 26 -0.43 -4.90 15.58
CA THR A 26 0.64 -5.84 15.22
C THR A 26 0.06 -7.25 15.13
N LEU A 27 0.11 -7.82 13.93
CA LEU A 27 -0.27 -9.19 13.62
C LEU A 27 1.00 -10.05 13.59
N THR A 28 1.01 -11.17 14.31
CA THR A 28 2.15 -12.10 14.34
C THR A 28 1.69 -13.49 13.93
N SER A 29 2.23 -13.99 12.82
CA SER A 29 1.96 -15.35 12.39
C SER A 29 2.73 -16.38 13.25
N PRO A 30 2.28 -17.63 13.29
CA PRO A 30 3.01 -18.72 13.94
C PRO A 30 4.38 -19.03 13.32
N LYS A 31 4.60 -18.65 12.06
CA LYS A 31 5.87 -18.81 11.33
C LYS A 31 6.80 -17.61 11.49
N GLY A 32 6.43 -16.64 12.33
CA GLY A 32 7.30 -15.54 12.75
C GLY A 32 7.25 -14.28 11.87
N LEU A 33 6.38 -14.22 10.86
CA LEU A 33 6.12 -12.97 10.15
C LEU A 33 5.35 -12.03 11.08
N GLU A 34 5.83 -10.80 11.19
CA GLU A 34 5.15 -9.73 11.91
C GLU A 34 4.76 -8.62 10.95
N VAL A 35 3.50 -8.22 10.97
CA VAL A 35 2.97 -7.10 10.19
C VAL A 35 2.36 -6.10 11.15
N SER A 36 2.75 -4.84 11.04
CA SER A 36 2.14 -3.76 11.81
C SER A 36 1.38 -2.81 10.90
N LEU A 37 0.16 -2.49 11.29
CA LEU A 37 -0.75 -1.58 10.59
C LEU A 37 -1.04 -0.37 11.48
N ILE A 38 -1.16 0.82 10.92
CA ILE A 38 -1.72 1.98 11.60
C ILE A 38 -3.02 2.44 10.94
N ASP A 39 -3.98 2.90 11.73
CA ASP A 39 -5.29 3.36 11.21
C ASP A 39 -5.22 4.71 10.49
N TYR A 40 -4.11 5.43 10.61
CA TYR A 40 -3.79 6.58 9.76
C TYR A 40 -3.40 6.14 8.35
N GLY A 41 -4.25 6.44 7.36
CA GLY A 41 -4.06 6.05 5.97
C GLY A 41 -4.17 4.53 5.71
N ALA A 42 -4.69 3.76 6.69
CA ALA A 42 -4.70 2.30 6.67
C ALA A 42 -3.32 1.74 6.23
N THR A 43 -2.27 2.23 6.90
CA THR A 43 -0.87 2.11 6.45
C THR A 43 -0.21 0.86 7.00
N ILE A 44 0.51 0.13 6.15
CA ILE A 44 1.49 -0.87 6.58
C ILE A 44 2.70 -0.11 7.12
N GLN A 45 2.86 -0.11 8.45
CA GLN A 45 3.93 0.61 9.14
C GLN A 45 5.24 -0.20 9.20
N SER A 46 5.12 -1.53 9.25
CA SER A 46 6.27 -2.42 9.41
C SER A 46 5.91 -3.83 8.92
N ILE A 47 6.83 -4.47 8.22
CA ILE A 47 6.81 -5.91 7.97
C ILE A 47 8.17 -6.46 8.37
N ARG A 48 8.18 -7.33 9.39
CA ARG A 48 9.40 -8.01 9.84
C ARG A 48 9.31 -9.49 9.51
N GLN A 49 10.28 -9.98 8.73
CA GLN A 49 10.33 -11.35 8.23
C GLN A 49 11.59 -12.05 8.77
N PRO A 50 11.49 -13.28 9.31
CA PRO A 50 12.65 -14.08 9.64
C PRO A 50 13.49 -14.38 8.39
N ASP A 51 14.80 -14.11 8.49
CA ASP A 51 15.80 -14.51 7.50
C ASP A 51 16.12 -16.01 7.60
N ARG A 52 17.09 -16.47 6.81
CA ARG A 52 17.54 -17.88 6.80
C ARG A 52 18.17 -18.34 8.12
N ASN A 53 18.59 -17.40 8.98
CA ASN A 53 19.16 -17.64 10.29
C ASN A 53 18.13 -17.46 11.41
N ASN A 54 16.85 -17.27 11.08
CA ASN A 54 15.75 -16.93 12.00
C ASN A 54 15.93 -15.57 12.71
N THR A 55 16.73 -14.68 12.13
CA THR A 55 16.82 -13.28 12.57
C THR A 55 15.67 -12.50 11.95
N LEU A 56 14.90 -11.81 12.77
CA LEU A 56 13.76 -11.04 12.32
C LEU A 56 14.24 -9.70 11.74
N VAL A 57 14.00 -9.46 10.45
CA VAL A 57 14.49 -8.31 9.71
C VAL A 57 13.32 -7.43 9.26
N GLU A 58 13.39 -6.13 9.50
CA GLU A 58 12.46 -5.14 8.94
C GLU A 58 12.72 -4.97 7.44
N VAL A 59 11.73 -5.33 6.62
CA VAL A 59 11.85 -5.34 5.15
C VAL A 59 11.06 -4.23 4.47
N THR A 60 10.41 -3.35 5.22
CA THR A 60 9.67 -2.21 4.68
C THR A 60 10.30 -0.88 5.06
N LEU A 61 10.18 0.11 4.16
CA LEU A 61 10.54 1.48 4.46
C LEU A 61 9.34 2.20 5.10
N GLY A 62 9.62 3.04 6.08
CA GLY A 62 8.62 3.82 6.79
C GLY A 62 9.23 4.57 7.96
N TYR A 63 8.39 4.98 8.90
CA TYR A 63 8.80 5.76 10.08
C TYR A 63 8.40 5.08 11.39
N ASP A 64 9.15 5.40 12.45
CA ASP A 64 8.86 4.96 13.82
C ASP A 64 7.80 5.83 14.52
N THR A 65 7.48 7.00 13.96
CA THR A 65 6.60 7.99 14.59
C THR A 65 5.47 8.42 13.67
N LEU A 66 4.33 8.80 14.26
CA LEU A 66 3.21 9.39 13.52
C LEU A 66 3.62 10.65 12.75
N GLN A 67 4.46 11.50 13.35
CA GLN A 67 4.90 12.73 12.70
C GLN A 67 5.66 12.45 11.39
N GLY A 68 6.47 11.38 11.34
CA GLY A 68 7.13 10.96 10.11
C GLY A 68 6.14 10.66 8.98
N TYR A 69 5.01 10.01 9.29
CA TYR A 69 3.94 9.76 8.31
C TYR A 69 3.13 11.00 7.95
N ILE A 70 2.98 11.96 8.87
CA ILE A 70 2.32 13.25 8.59
C ILE A 70 3.16 14.10 7.63
N ASP A 71 4.48 14.11 7.83
CA ASP A 71 5.42 14.87 7.01
C ASP A 71 5.82 14.14 5.70
N ASP A 72 5.30 12.93 5.51
CA ASP A 72 5.71 12.05 4.42
C ASP A 72 5.28 12.59 3.05
N LYS A 73 6.21 12.49 2.10
CA LYS A 73 5.99 12.86 0.70
C LYS A 73 6.17 11.67 -0.24
N ALA A 74 6.57 10.52 0.29
CA ALA A 74 6.84 9.31 -0.46
C ALA A 74 5.68 8.30 -0.44
N TYR A 75 4.64 8.55 0.37
CA TYR A 75 3.47 7.68 0.53
C TYR A 75 3.86 6.30 1.06
N PHE A 76 4.73 6.23 2.08
CA PHE A 76 5.24 4.96 2.61
C PHE A 76 4.10 4.12 3.20
N GLY A 77 3.82 2.98 2.57
CA GLY A 77 2.96 1.92 3.11
C GLY A 77 1.47 2.23 3.17
N CYS A 78 1.05 3.44 2.80
CA CYS A 78 -0.34 3.86 2.93
C CYS A 78 -1.24 3.24 1.86
N THR A 79 -2.54 3.23 2.14
CA THR A 79 -3.55 2.99 1.11
C THR A 79 -3.72 4.26 0.28
N VAL A 80 -3.59 4.13 -1.03
CA VAL A 80 -3.76 5.25 -1.97
C VAL A 80 -5.10 5.12 -2.69
N GLY A 81 -5.85 6.22 -2.72
CA GLY A 81 -7.12 6.38 -3.42
C GLY A 81 -7.50 7.87 -3.45
N ARG A 82 -8.61 8.28 -4.08
CA ARG A 82 -9.65 7.49 -4.75
C ARG A 82 -9.20 6.84 -6.07
N VAL A 83 -8.27 7.49 -6.78
CA VAL A 83 -7.64 6.99 -8.00
C VAL A 83 -6.13 7.06 -7.82
N THR A 84 -5.48 5.90 -7.82
CA THR A 84 -4.02 5.83 -7.75
C THR A 84 -3.37 6.13 -9.10
N ASN A 85 -2.11 6.57 -9.05
CA ASN A 85 -1.32 7.06 -10.19
C ASN A 85 -1.86 8.39 -10.74
N ARG A 86 -1.59 8.72 -12.02
CA ARG A 86 -1.81 10.06 -12.57
C ARG A 86 -3.07 10.14 -13.44
N ILE A 87 -3.77 11.27 -13.32
CA ILE A 87 -4.80 11.71 -14.27
C ILE A 87 -4.23 12.91 -15.03
N LYS A 88 -4.17 12.80 -16.35
CA LYS A 88 -3.65 13.86 -17.21
C LYS A 88 -4.44 15.16 -17.00
N ASP A 89 -3.74 16.29 -16.91
CA ASP A 89 -4.31 17.63 -16.70
C ASP A 89 -5.18 17.78 -15.44
N ALA A 90 -5.10 16.81 -14.52
CA ALA A 90 -5.98 16.71 -13.35
C ALA A 90 -7.47 16.85 -13.70
N LYS A 91 -7.90 16.26 -14.84
CA LYS A 91 -9.26 16.37 -15.34
C LYS A 91 -9.75 15.08 -15.97
N PHE A 92 -11.02 14.78 -15.75
CA PHE A 92 -11.75 13.76 -16.50
C PHE A 92 -13.21 14.19 -16.72
N GLU A 93 -13.93 13.46 -17.56
CA GLU A 93 -15.36 13.66 -17.80
C GLU A 93 -16.08 12.32 -17.62
N LEU A 94 -17.22 12.34 -16.94
CA LEU A 94 -18.05 11.16 -16.71
C LEU A 94 -19.51 11.53 -17.00
N ASP A 95 -20.13 10.81 -17.93
CA ASP A 95 -21.52 11.04 -18.36
C ASP A 95 -21.85 12.49 -18.76
N GLY A 96 -20.90 13.20 -19.37
CA GLY A 96 -21.08 14.61 -19.76
C GLY A 96 -20.96 15.61 -18.61
N VAL A 97 -20.61 15.15 -17.40
CA VAL A 97 -20.43 15.98 -16.21
C VAL A 97 -18.94 16.14 -15.92
N SER A 98 -18.52 17.40 -15.74
CA SER A 98 -17.23 17.76 -15.17
C SER A 98 -17.38 18.01 -13.66
N GLU A 99 -16.65 17.23 -12.87
CA GLU A 99 -16.29 17.36 -11.44
C GLU A 99 -17.25 18.10 -10.48
N ILE A 100 -17.86 17.33 -9.56
CA ILE A 100 -18.56 17.84 -8.37
C ILE A 100 -18.30 16.86 -7.21
N GLY A 101 -17.45 17.21 -6.22
CA GLY A 101 -17.28 16.39 -5.01
C GLY A 101 -15.91 16.49 -4.32
N GLU A 102 -15.58 15.48 -3.50
CA GLU A 102 -14.31 15.34 -2.77
C GLU A 102 -13.14 15.21 -3.76
N ASP A 103 -12.16 16.10 -3.66
CA ASP A 103 -11.00 16.20 -4.56
C ASP A 103 -11.38 16.20 -6.06
N GLY A 104 -12.55 16.76 -6.40
CA GLY A 104 -13.07 16.81 -7.77
C GLY A 104 -13.84 15.56 -8.22
N PHE A 105 -13.84 14.48 -7.42
CA PHE A 105 -14.49 13.23 -7.80
C PHE A 105 -15.98 13.19 -7.41
N PRO A 106 -16.88 12.76 -8.32
CA PRO A 106 -18.31 12.66 -8.06
C PRO A 106 -18.64 11.54 -7.08
N GLY A 107 -19.72 11.73 -6.33
CA GLY A 107 -20.27 10.73 -5.42
C GLY A 107 -19.46 10.55 -4.12
N GLN A 108 -20.18 10.22 -3.06
CA GLN A 108 -19.57 9.70 -1.84
C GLN A 108 -19.09 8.28 -2.11
N VAL A 109 -17.93 7.93 -1.55
CA VAL A 109 -17.37 6.58 -1.62
C VAL A 109 -17.18 6.07 -0.20
N ASP A 110 -17.87 4.99 0.14
CA ASP A 110 -17.65 4.27 1.39
C ASP A 110 -16.68 3.13 1.11
N VAL A 111 -15.49 3.18 1.73
CA VAL A 111 -14.42 2.21 1.51
C VAL A 111 -14.21 1.35 2.74
N THR A 112 -13.97 0.05 2.53
CA THR A 112 -13.41 -0.86 3.53
C THR A 112 -12.13 -1.49 2.99
N VAL A 113 -11.02 -1.33 3.71
CA VAL A 113 -9.76 -2.04 3.48
C VAL A 113 -9.62 -3.13 4.54
N LYS A 114 -9.44 -4.39 4.13
CA LYS A 114 -9.22 -5.50 5.06
C LYS A 114 -7.82 -6.05 4.90
N TYR A 115 -7.12 -6.14 6.02
CA TYR A 115 -5.83 -6.84 6.11
C TYR A 115 -6.03 -8.18 6.80
N HIS A 116 -5.56 -9.25 6.17
CA HIS A 116 -5.59 -10.60 6.72
C HIS A 116 -4.20 -11.22 6.61
N LEU A 117 -3.56 -11.45 7.75
CA LEU A 117 -2.40 -12.32 7.85
C LEU A 117 -2.87 -13.72 8.22
N ASP A 118 -2.48 -14.74 7.48
CA ASP A 118 -2.76 -16.14 7.79
C ASP A 118 -1.57 -16.85 8.48
N ASP A 119 -1.74 -18.15 8.75
CA ASP A 119 -0.71 -18.98 9.40
C ASP A 119 0.40 -19.46 8.45
N ASP A 120 0.31 -19.15 7.16
CA ASP A 120 1.30 -19.45 6.11
C ASP A 120 2.15 -18.22 5.72
N ASN A 121 2.11 -17.14 6.51
CA ASN A 121 2.77 -15.86 6.19
C ASN A 121 2.21 -15.15 4.95
N CYS A 122 0.97 -15.43 4.55
CA CYS A 122 0.32 -14.67 3.50
C CYS A 122 -0.40 -13.45 4.10
N LEU A 123 0.06 -12.25 3.71
CA LEU A 123 -0.68 -11.01 3.96
C LEU A 123 -1.57 -10.72 2.75
N THR A 124 -2.89 -10.80 2.93
CA THR A 124 -3.90 -10.41 1.94
C THR A 124 -4.45 -9.02 2.26
N ILE A 125 -4.64 -8.21 1.23
CA ILE A 125 -5.30 -6.90 1.30
C ILE A 125 -6.52 -6.91 0.37
N ASP A 126 -7.71 -6.79 0.94
CA ASP A 126 -8.96 -6.68 0.18
C ASP A 126 -9.49 -5.24 0.22
N TYR A 127 -9.90 -4.73 -0.94
CA TYR A 127 -10.52 -3.42 -1.09
C TYR A 127 -11.98 -3.58 -1.48
N TYR A 128 -12.88 -2.94 -0.74
CA TYR A 128 -14.30 -2.86 -1.06
C TYR A 128 -14.72 -1.39 -1.10
N ALA A 129 -15.48 -1.00 -2.12
CA ALA A 129 -16.01 0.35 -2.25
C ALA A 129 -17.47 0.30 -2.71
N THR A 130 -18.31 1.14 -2.11
CA THR A 130 -19.66 1.46 -2.60
C THR A 130 -19.75 2.95 -2.89
N THR A 131 -20.48 3.32 -3.94
CA THR A 131 -20.53 4.71 -4.42
C THR A 131 -21.98 5.19 -4.53
N SER A 132 -22.21 6.47 -4.24
CA SER A 132 -23.56 7.07 -4.37
C SER A 132 -23.87 7.59 -5.79
N ALA A 133 -22.86 7.66 -6.65
CA ALA A 133 -22.94 8.05 -8.05
C ALA A 133 -21.83 7.36 -8.87
N PRO A 134 -21.91 7.34 -10.21
CA PRO A 134 -20.79 6.93 -11.06
C PRO A 134 -19.52 7.73 -10.71
N THR A 135 -18.40 7.02 -10.51
CA THR A 135 -17.11 7.64 -10.17
C THR A 135 -15.97 6.64 -10.45
N PRO A 136 -14.78 7.08 -10.86
CA PRO A 136 -13.64 6.19 -10.99
C PRO A 136 -13.10 5.77 -9.61
N ILE A 137 -12.73 4.49 -9.48
CA ILE A 137 -12.08 3.93 -8.28
C ILE A 137 -10.86 3.13 -8.74
N ASN A 138 -9.70 3.43 -8.17
CA ASN A 138 -8.48 2.65 -8.34
C ASN A 138 -7.65 2.75 -7.07
N MET A 139 -7.64 1.68 -6.27
CA MET A 139 -7.00 1.66 -4.96
C MET A 139 -5.82 0.69 -4.94
N THR A 140 -4.78 1.05 -4.18
CA THR A 140 -3.60 0.20 -3.98
C THR A 140 -2.96 0.47 -2.63
N ASN A 141 -1.93 -0.31 -2.29
CA ASN A 141 -1.06 -0.08 -1.16
C ASN A 141 0.34 0.30 -1.67
N HIS A 142 0.95 1.31 -1.05
CA HIS A 142 2.19 1.90 -1.53
C HIS A 142 3.39 1.55 -0.64
N THR A 143 3.48 0.28 -0.24
CA THR A 143 4.61 -0.25 0.55
C THR A 143 5.86 -0.37 -0.31
N TYR A 144 6.98 0.14 0.21
CA TYR A 144 8.31 -0.04 -0.37
C TYR A 144 9.06 -1.13 0.39
N PHE A 145 9.69 -2.04 -0.37
CA PHE A 145 10.38 -3.19 0.17
C PHE A 145 11.88 -3.14 -0.05
N ASN A 146 12.62 -3.62 0.94
CA ASN A 146 14.01 -4.06 0.81
C ASN A 146 14.17 -5.37 1.59
N PHE A 147 14.20 -6.51 0.90
CA PHE A 147 14.25 -7.83 1.52
C PHE A 147 15.62 -8.19 2.12
N ALA A 148 16.67 -7.40 1.83
CA ALA A 148 17.94 -7.49 2.53
C ALA A 148 17.94 -6.71 3.87
N GLY A 149 16.85 -6.01 4.18
CA GLY A 149 16.68 -5.11 5.32
C GLY A 149 16.53 -3.66 4.86
N HIS A 150 15.60 -2.90 5.44
CA HIS A 150 15.30 -1.52 5.05
C HIS A 150 16.52 -0.58 5.07
N ASP A 151 17.51 -0.86 5.92
CA ASP A 151 18.76 -0.10 6.10
C ASP A 151 19.97 -0.69 5.35
N SER A 152 19.78 -1.74 4.56
CA SER A 152 20.85 -2.46 3.85
C SER A 152 21.41 -1.75 2.61
N GLY A 153 20.94 -0.53 2.33
CA GLY A 153 21.34 0.26 1.17
C GLY A 153 20.46 0.01 -0.06
N THR A 154 21.07 -0.33 -1.19
CA THR A 154 20.37 -0.36 -2.49
C THR A 154 19.61 -1.67 -2.72
N ILE A 155 18.53 -1.60 -3.49
CA ILE A 155 17.79 -2.80 -3.93
C ILE A 155 18.36 -3.46 -5.20
N LEU A 156 19.48 -2.96 -5.77
CA LEU A 156 19.98 -3.39 -7.10
C LEU A 156 20.39 -4.88 -7.18
N ASN A 157 20.58 -5.53 -6.04
CA ASN A 157 20.88 -6.97 -5.96
C ASN A 157 19.62 -7.86 -5.86
N HIS A 158 18.43 -7.26 -5.75
CA HIS A 158 17.19 -8.03 -5.78
C HIS A 158 16.95 -8.58 -7.18
N LYS A 159 16.43 -9.80 -7.22
CA LYS A 159 15.92 -10.41 -8.44
C LYS A 159 14.42 -10.20 -8.45
N ILE A 160 13.91 -9.62 -9.53
CA ILE A 160 12.48 -9.43 -9.75
C ILE A 160 12.07 -10.26 -10.96
N GLU A 161 10.92 -10.90 -10.85
CA GLU A 161 10.22 -11.51 -11.97
C GLU A 161 8.81 -10.92 -11.99
N VAL A 162 8.42 -10.36 -13.13
CA VAL A 162 7.07 -9.84 -13.35
C VAL A 162 6.47 -10.67 -14.48
N ASN A 163 5.43 -11.44 -14.16
CA ASN A 163 4.75 -12.28 -15.14
C ASN A 163 3.80 -11.43 -16.01
N SER A 164 4.38 -10.68 -16.94
CA SER A 164 3.68 -9.87 -17.94
C SER A 164 4.46 -9.89 -19.25
N ASP A 165 3.75 -10.03 -20.37
CA ASP A 165 4.34 -9.92 -21.71
C ASP A 165 4.29 -8.48 -22.25
N ARG A 166 3.78 -7.53 -21.45
CA ARG A 166 3.49 -6.15 -21.88
C ARG A 166 3.75 -5.13 -20.78
N PHE A 167 3.97 -3.88 -21.18
CA PHE A 167 4.02 -2.73 -20.29
C PHE A 167 3.34 -1.50 -20.92
N ILE A 168 3.07 -0.49 -20.09
CA ILE A 168 2.51 0.79 -20.53
C ILE A 168 3.65 1.81 -20.52
N ALA A 169 4.04 2.29 -21.70
CA ALA A 169 5.02 3.36 -21.82
C ALA A 169 4.41 4.68 -21.36
N ALA A 170 5.18 5.45 -20.60
CA ALA A 170 4.81 6.78 -20.15
C ALA A 170 5.66 7.84 -20.85
N ASP A 171 5.10 9.04 -21.01
CA ASP A 171 5.83 10.22 -21.48
C ASP A 171 6.70 10.84 -20.36
N ASP A 172 7.36 11.95 -20.66
CA ASP A 172 8.24 12.66 -19.72
C ASP A 172 7.48 13.28 -18.52
N GLU A 173 6.15 13.33 -18.58
CA GLU A 173 5.27 13.74 -17.47
C GLU A 173 4.76 12.53 -16.67
N TYR A 174 5.24 11.33 -17.02
CA TYR A 174 4.83 10.04 -16.47
C TYR A 174 3.35 9.71 -16.73
N ILE A 175 2.77 10.24 -17.80
CA ILE A 175 1.43 9.92 -18.26
C ILE A 175 1.51 8.79 -19.30
N PRO A 176 0.66 7.75 -19.21
CA PRO A 176 0.57 6.73 -20.25
C PRO A 176 0.37 7.33 -21.64
N THR A 177 1.21 6.92 -22.59
CA THR A 177 1.12 7.34 -24.00
C THR A 177 -0.15 6.83 -24.71
N GLY A 178 -0.81 5.83 -24.11
CA GLY A 178 -1.90 5.06 -24.72
C GLY A 178 -1.42 3.81 -25.46
N GLU A 179 -0.11 3.63 -25.64
CA GLU A 179 0.47 2.44 -26.22
C GLU A 179 0.62 1.31 -25.19
N ILE A 180 0.20 0.09 -25.59
CA ILE A 180 0.50 -1.14 -24.85
C ILE A 180 1.65 -1.83 -25.58
N THR A 181 2.85 -1.72 -25.03
CA THR A 181 4.07 -2.20 -25.66
C THR A 181 4.34 -3.65 -25.26
N VAL A 182 4.68 -4.50 -26.22
CA VAL A 182 5.08 -5.91 -25.98
C VAL A 182 6.53 -5.93 -25.52
N LEU A 183 6.81 -6.71 -24.47
CA LEU A 183 8.17 -6.94 -24.03
C LEU A 183 8.87 -7.89 -25.01
N GLU A 184 9.99 -7.43 -25.57
CA GLU A 184 10.85 -8.32 -26.36
C GLU A 184 11.53 -9.31 -25.40
N VAL A 185 11.38 -10.61 -25.69
CA VAL A 185 12.09 -11.66 -24.96
C VAL A 185 13.57 -11.56 -25.34
N LEU A 186 14.38 -11.00 -24.45
CA LEU A 186 15.83 -11.07 -24.57
C LEU A 186 16.26 -12.52 -24.24
N TYR A 187 16.64 -13.28 -25.27
CA TYR A 187 17.27 -14.60 -25.14
C TYR A 187 18.72 -14.48 -24.65
#